data_AF-A0A9E3S2Z0-F1
#
_entry.id   AF-A0A9E3S2Z0-F1
#
_cell.length_a   1.000
_cell.length_b   1.000
_cell.length_c   1.000
_cell.angle_alpha   90.00
_cell.angle_beta   90.00
_cell.angle_gamma   90.00
#
_symmetry.space_group_name_H-M   'P 1'
#
loop_
_entity.id
_entity.type
_entity.pdbx_description
1 polymer ?
#
loop_
_entity_poly.entity_id
_entity_poly.type
_entity_poly.pdbx_seq_one_letter_code
_entity_poly.pdbx_strand_id
1 'polypeptide(L)'
;MNDEGLPKLETLENTTRLSHGAKVKRGQLGAVQQGRYGTGPAPYGYRRGNDDERPLIVDDREAEVVRTIFREYLATRSTGKVVNYLHSKGIFTRKGNKWSRQAIAIILSNRTYRGRVSYGDIETQGLHDPIIEPALFYKANALRERRRRQRGPGEGGDQDSED
;
A
#
# COMPACT_ATOMS: atom_id res chain seq x y z
N MET A 1 -2.35 66.65 9.60
CA MET A 1 -1.28 65.69 9.92
C MET A 1 -1.97 64.39 10.29
N ASN A 2 -2.06 63.49 9.32
CA ASN A 2 -2.59 62.15 9.52
C ASN A 2 -1.37 61.25 9.72
N ASP A 3 -1.37 60.43 10.77
CA ASP A 3 -0.59 59.20 10.79
C ASP A 3 -1.32 58.18 11.66
N GLU A 4 -1.92 57.19 10.99
CA GLU A 4 -2.47 55.99 11.60
C GLU A 4 -1.32 55.06 11.99
N GLY A 5 -1.33 54.50 13.21
CA GLY A 5 -0.18 53.74 13.70
C GLY A 5 -0.50 52.63 14.71
N LEU A 6 -1.44 51.74 14.36
CA LEU A 6 -1.57 50.31 14.73
C LEU A 6 -1.29 49.83 16.18
N PRO A 7 -2.20 49.02 16.78
CA PRO A 7 -1.89 48.25 17.98
C PRO A 7 -0.88 47.13 17.67
N LYS A 8 0.40 47.35 18.00
CA LYS A 8 1.41 46.28 18.06
C LYS A 8 1.26 45.57 19.39
N LEU A 9 0.89 44.29 19.38
CA LEU A 9 1.52 43.20 20.16
C LEU A 9 0.66 41.92 20.29
N GLU A 10 -0.59 41.90 19.82
CA GLU A 10 -1.48 40.76 20.12
C GLU A 10 -1.60 39.67 19.01
N THR A 11 -0.81 39.74 17.92
CA THR A 11 -1.10 38.91 16.72
C THR A 11 -0.06 37.87 16.33
N LEU A 12 1.03 37.66 17.09
CA LEU A 12 2.13 36.77 16.64
C LEU A 12 2.31 35.48 17.45
N GLU A 13 1.67 35.29 18.60
CA GLU A 13 1.91 34.10 19.44
C GLU A 13 0.89 32.97 19.27
N ASN A 14 -0.17 33.17 18.48
CA ASN A 14 -1.18 32.14 18.19
C ASN A 14 -0.96 31.39 16.86
N THR A 15 0.17 31.59 16.18
CA THR A 15 0.48 30.85 14.96
C THR A 15 1.01 29.45 15.25
N THR A 16 0.09 28.50 15.24
CA THR A 16 0.29 27.09 14.83
C THR A 16 1.07 26.16 15.77
N ARG A 17 0.50 25.85 16.94
CA ARG A 17 0.60 24.48 17.45
C ARG A 17 -0.21 23.56 16.53
N LEU A 18 0.41 23.05 15.46
CA LEU A 18 -0.17 21.93 14.70
C LEU A 18 -0.54 20.81 15.69
N SER A 19 -1.75 20.28 15.58
CA SER A 19 -2.16 19.13 16.38
C SER A 19 -1.18 17.96 16.17
N HIS A 20 -1.09 17.05 17.14
CA HIS A 20 -0.22 15.87 17.00
C HIS A 20 -0.52 15.10 15.69
N GLY A 21 -1.79 14.97 15.32
CA GLY A 21 -2.20 14.38 14.05
C GLY A 21 -1.68 15.16 12.83
N ALA A 22 -1.78 16.50 12.82
CA ALA A 22 -1.26 17.30 11.72
C ALA A 22 0.27 17.19 11.56
N LYS A 23 1.00 17.08 12.69
CA LYS A 23 2.45 16.84 12.68
C LYS A 23 2.80 15.48 12.08
N VAL A 24 2.07 14.42 12.46
CA VAL A 24 2.25 13.07 11.91
C VAL A 24 1.99 13.07 10.39
N LYS A 25 0.88 13.67 9.94
CA LYS A 25 0.56 13.77 8.51
C LYS A 25 1.66 14.48 7.72
N ARG A 26 2.17 15.60 8.24
CA ARG A 26 3.27 16.35 7.62
C ARG A 26 4.56 15.50 7.51
N GLY A 27 4.89 14.75 8.56
CA GLY A 27 6.05 13.85 8.57
C GLY A 27 5.92 12.71 7.55
N GLN A 28 4.74 12.07 7.49
CA GLN A 28 4.47 11.01 6.51
C GLN A 28 4.53 11.51 5.08
N LEU A 29 3.95 12.69 4.82
CA LEU A 29 4.01 13.33 3.52
C LEU A 29 5.46 13.64 3.10
N GLY A 30 6.24 14.25 4.01
CA GLY A 30 7.66 14.55 3.75
C GLY A 30 8.50 13.30 3.49
N ALA A 31 8.27 12.21 4.22
CA ALA A 31 8.93 10.94 3.99
C ALA A 31 8.61 10.38 2.59
N VAL A 32 7.34 10.35 2.19
CA VAL A 32 6.93 9.85 0.86
C VAL A 32 7.51 10.70 -0.26
N GLN A 33 7.55 12.03 -0.11
CA GLN A 33 8.18 12.93 -1.09
C GLN A 33 9.68 12.65 -1.28
N GLN A 34 10.36 12.13 -0.25
CA GLN A 34 11.75 11.68 -0.30
C GLN A 34 11.90 10.22 -0.75
N GLY A 35 10.82 9.56 -1.20
CA GLY A 35 10.84 8.14 -1.57
C GLY A 35 10.88 7.17 -0.40
N ARG A 36 10.79 7.67 0.84
CA ARG A 36 10.86 6.85 2.03
C ARG A 36 9.51 6.22 2.36
N TYR A 37 9.51 4.94 2.72
CA TYR A 37 8.30 4.27 3.19
C TYR A 37 7.95 4.74 4.61
N GLY A 38 7.15 5.79 4.72
CA GLY A 38 6.74 6.40 5.99
C GLY A 38 5.41 5.89 6.56
N THR A 39 4.77 4.92 5.92
CA THR A 39 3.36 4.60 6.17
C THR A 39 3.16 3.24 6.85
N GLY A 40 2.71 3.22 8.10
CA GLY A 40 2.23 1.99 8.77
C GLY A 40 3.26 0.85 8.87
N PRO A 41 2.80 -0.40 9.09
CA PRO A 41 3.68 -1.57 9.11
C PRO A 41 4.33 -1.86 7.75
N ALA A 42 5.47 -2.55 7.74
CA ALA A 42 6.08 -3.04 6.50
C ALA A 42 5.14 -4.03 5.80
N PRO A 43 4.90 -3.90 4.48
CA PRO A 43 4.08 -4.84 3.74
C PRO A 43 4.66 -6.25 3.80
N TYR A 44 3.81 -7.26 3.57
CA TYR A 44 4.28 -8.64 3.44
C TYR A 44 5.31 -8.75 2.30
N GLY A 45 6.36 -9.56 2.44
CA GLY A 45 7.48 -9.54 1.48
C GLY A 45 8.57 -8.51 1.78
N TYR A 46 8.34 -7.60 2.73
CA TYR A 46 9.33 -6.63 3.20
C TYR A 46 9.47 -6.63 4.72
N ARG A 47 10.67 -6.25 5.17
CA ARG A 47 11.02 -5.88 6.55
C ARG A 47 11.29 -4.37 6.61
N ARG A 48 11.17 -3.78 7.79
CA ARG A 48 11.70 -2.42 8.04
C ARG A 48 13.22 -2.48 7.99
N GLY A 49 13.83 -1.58 7.23
CA GLY A 49 15.27 -1.34 7.39
C GLY A 49 15.55 -0.44 8.59
N ASN A 50 16.84 -0.29 8.87
CA ASN A 50 17.32 0.41 10.06
C ASN A 50 17.68 1.88 9.80
N ASP A 51 17.61 2.32 8.54
CA ASP A 51 17.97 3.67 8.13
C ASP A 51 16.98 4.23 7.11
N ASP A 52 17.20 5.50 6.80
CA ASP A 52 16.34 6.30 5.95
C ASP A 52 16.58 6.03 4.46
N GLU A 53 17.73 5.47 4.09
CA GLU A 53 18.13 5.16 2.72
C GLU A 53 17.52 3.84 2.25
N ARG A 54 17.34 2.89 3.16
CA ARG A 54 16.74 1.57 2.94
C ARG A 54 15.55 1.36 3.86
N PRO A 55 14.47 2.16 3.71
CA PRO A 55 13.33 2.13 4.63
C PRO A 55 12.55 0.80 4.60
N LEU A 56 12.69 0.03 3.52
CA LEU A 56 12.20 -1.34 3.39
C LEU A 56 13.28 -2.23 2.77
N ILE A 57 13.42 -3.44 3.31
CA ILE A 57 14.33 -4.48 2.84
C ILE A 57 13.49 -5.68 2.43
N VAL A 58 13.82 -6.30 1.30
CA VAL A 58 13.13 -7.50 0.80
C VAL A 58 13.35 -8.66 1.79
N ASP A 59 12.26 -9.36 2.14
CA ASP A 59 12.32 -10.65 2.83
C ASP A 59 12.14 -11.74 1.78
N ASP A 60 13.22 -12.42 1.38
CA ASP A 60 13.20 -13.32 0.22
C ASP A 60 12.13 -14.41 0.29
N ARG A 61 11.89 -14.95 1.48
CA ARG A 61 10.89 -16.01 1.68
C ARG A 61 9.48 -15.50 1.43
N GLU A 62 9.15 -14.35 2.01
CA GLU A 62 7.83 -13.76 1.82
C GLU A 62 7.67 -13.11 0.44
N ALA A 63 8.75 -12.56 -0.12
CA ALA A 63 8.78 -11.99 -1.45
C ALA A 63 8.46 -13.04 -2.51
N GLU A 64 8.94 -14.28 -2.35
CA GLU A 64 8.58 -15.37 -3.25
C GLU A 64 7.08 -15.73 -3.18
N VAL A 65 6.48 -15.63 -2.00
CA VAL A 65 5.03 -15.79 -1.84
C VAL A 65 4.29 -14.65 -2.54
N VAL A 66 4.78 -13.40 -2.49
CA VAL A 66 4.21 -12.28 -3.25
C VAL A 66 4.31 -12.53 -4.76
N ARG A 67 5.47 -12.98 -5.27
CA ARG A 67 5.62 -13.36 -6.69
C ARG A 67 4.65 -14.45 -7.09
N THR A 68 4.49 -15.47 -6.25
CA THR A 68 3.51 -16.54 -6.43
C THR A 68 2.08 -16.01 -6.48
N ILE A 69 1.70 -15.09 -5.59
CA ILE A 69 0.37 -14.46 -5.61
C ILE A 69 0.10 -13.76 -6.94
N PHE A 70 1.05 -12.96 -7.44
CA PHE A 70 0.90 -12.29 -8.74
C PHE A 70 0.79 -13.28 -9.89
N ARG A 71 1.65 -14.32 -9.92
CA ARG A 71 1.63 -15.38 -10.93
C ARG A 71 0.29 -16.12 -10.96
N GLU A 72 -0.15 -16.64 -9.82
CA GLU A 72 -1.40 -17.39 -9.70
C GLU A 72 -2.62 -16.52 -10.01
N TYR A 73 -2.59 -15.24 -9.62
CA TYR A 73 -3.65 -14.31 -9.97
C TYR A 73 -3.71 -14.05 -11.49
N LEU A 74 -2.57 -13.87 -12.15
CA LEU A 74 -2.52 -13.66 -13.60
C LEU A 74 -3.03 -14.89 -14.37
N ALA A 75 -2.78 -16.09 -13.87
CA ALA A 75 -3.27 -17.34 -14.45
C ALA A 75 -4.77 -17.55 -14.22
N THR A 76 -5.21 -17.49 -12.96
CA THR A 76 -6.58 -17.87 -12.55
C THR A 76 -7.59 -16.73 -12.63
N ARG A 77 -7.09 -15.48 -12.57
CA ARG A 77 -7.88 -14.24 -12.49
C ARG A 77 -8.88 -14.21 -11.32
N SER A 78 -8.67 -15.03 -10.28
CA SER A 78 -9.56 -15.13 -9.12
C SER A 78 -8.78 -15.11 -7.82
N THR A 79 -9.11 -14.15 -6.94
CA THR A 79 -8.49 -14.07 -5.60
C THR A 79 -8.84 -15.28 -4.74
N GLY A 80 -10.01 -15.89 -4.93
CA GLY A 80 -10.40 -17.12 -4.24
C GLY A 80 -9.54 -18.31 -4.65
N LYS A 81 -9.29 -18.47 -5.96
CA LYS A 81 -8.40 -19.53 -6.47
C LYS A 81 -6.96 -19.37 -5.97
N VAL A 82 -6.48 -18.12 -5.85
CA VAL A 82 -5.17 -17.84 -5.23
C VAL A 82 -5.15 -18.25 -3.76
N VAL A 83 -6.19 -17.93 -2.98
CA VAL A 83 -6.30 -18.37 -1.58
C VAL A 83 -6.25 -19.89 -1.46
N ASN A 84 -7.04 -20.60 -2.28
CA ASN A 84 -7.09 -22.06 -2.27
C ASN A 84 -5.74 -22.66 -2.65
N TYR A 85 -5.05 -22.07 -3.63
CA TYR A 85 -3.69 -22.47 -4.00
C TYR A 85 -2.70 -22.30 -2.84
N LEU A 86 -2.69 -21.13 -2.18
CA LEU A 86 -1.77 -20.90 -1.06
C LEU A 86 -2.06 -21.87 0.10
N HIS A 87 -3.34 -22.12 0.38
CA HIS A 87 -3.76 -23.03 1.42
C HIS A 87 -3.36 -24.48 1.13
N SER A 88 -3.53 -24.96 -0.12
CA SER A 88 -3.12 -26.31 -0.52
C SER A 88 -1.60 -26.51 -0.49
N LYS A 89 -0.83 -25.42 -0.58
CA LYS A 89 0.62 -25.41 -0.40
C LYS A 89 1.08 -25.20 1.04
N GLY A 90 0.16 -25.07 2.01
CA GLY A 90 0.49 -24.80 3.41
C GLY A 90 1.14 -23.44 3.64
N ILE A 91 0.92 -22.47 2.74
CA ILE A 91 1.49 -21.13 2.82
C ILE A 91 0.57 -20.22 3.61
N PHE A 92 1.04 -19.76 4.77
CA PHE A 92 0.29 -18.88 5.67
C PHE A 92 0.90 -17.47 5.72
N THR A 93 0.14 -16.52 6.26
CA THR A 93 0.64 -15.16 6.49
C THR A 93 1.77 -15.16 7.52
N ARG A 94 2.47 -14.03 7.66
CA ARG A 94 3.54 -13.82 8.67
C ARG A 94 3.12 -14.18 10.10
N LYS A 95 1.83 -14.05 10.43
CA LYS A 95 1.26 -14.38 11.75
C LYS A 95 0.70 -15.81 11.84
N GLY A 96 0.90 -16.65 10.82
CA GLY A 96 0.37 -18.02 10.77
C GLY A 96 -1.12 -18.12 10.37
N ASN A 97 -1.77 -17.00 10.02
CA ASN A 97 -3.18 -17.01 9.63
C ASN A 97 -3.38 -17.45 8.17
N LYS A 98 -4.57 -18.01 7.89
CA LYS A 98 -5.06 -18.25 6.52
C LYS A 98 -5.19 -16.94 5.73
N TRP A 99 -4.98 -17.04 4.42
CA TRP A 99 -5.16 -15.91 3.51
C TRP A 99 -6.66 -15.64 3.26
N SER A 100 -7.03 -14.36 3.23
CA SER A 100 -8.37 -13.94 2.81
C SER A 100 -8.32 -13.36 1.39
N ARG A 101 -9.46 -13.38 0.68
CA ARG A 101 -9.59 -12.75 -0.64
C ARG A 101 -9.23 -11.26 -0.59
N GLN A 102 -9.57 -10.59 0.51
CA GLN A 102 -9.23 -9.19 0.75
C GLN A 102 -7.72 -8.99 0.92
N ALA A 103 -7.03 -9.85 1.66
CA ALA A 103 -5.58 -9.77 1.81
C ALA A 103 -4.86 -9.90 0.45
N ILE A 104 -5.30 -10.84 -0.39
CA ILE A 104 -4.78 -10.99 -1.76
C ILE A 104 -5.09 -9.75 -2.60
N ALA A 105 -6.30 -9.20 -2.51
CA ALA A 105 -6.69 -7.98 -3.21
C ALA A 105 -5.81 -6.77 -2.83
N ILE A 106 -5.51 -6.59 -1.54
CA ILE A 106 -4.61 -5.56 -1.03
C ILE A 106 -3.20 -5.73 -1.61
N ILE A 107 -2.69 -6.97 -1.64
CA ILE A 107 -1.36 -7.26 -2.21
C ILE A 107 -1.30 -6.86 -3.68
N LEU A 108 -2.28 -7.28 -4.47
CA LEU A 108 -2.31 -7.01 -5.91
C LEU A 108 -2.39 -5.52 -6.26
N SER A 109 -2.95 -4.68 -5.39
CA SER A 109 -3.04 -3.23 -5.59
C SER A 109 -1.97 -2.40 -4.90
N ASN A 110 -1.15 -3.01 -4.03
CA ASN A 110 -0.17 -2.25 -3.27
C ASN A 110 1.03 -1.88 -4.16
N ARG A 111 1.15 -0.59 -4.44
CA ARG A 111 2.16 0.00 -5.34
C ARG A 111 3.60 -0.18 -4.82
N THR A 112 3.77 -0.47 -3.54
CA THR A 112 5.07 -0.82 -2.94
C THR A 112 5.72 -2.00 -3.65
N TYR A 113 4.95 -2.97 -4.15
CA TYR A 113 5.52 -4.11 -4.86
C TYR A 113 6.17 -3.77 -6.21
N ARG A 114 5.80 -2.64 -6.82
CA ARG A 114 6.43 -2.11 -8.04
C ARG A 114 7.42 -0.96 -7.77
N GLY A 115 7.88 -0.82 -6.52
CA GLY A 115 8.89 0.19 -6.16
C GLY A 115 8.32 1.60 -5.94
N ARG A 116 7.03 1.76 -5.60
CA ARG A 116 6.41 3.08 -5.38
C ARG A 116 5.95 3.25 -3.94
N VAL A 117 6.06 4.46 -3.41
CA VAL A 117 5.51 4.84 -2.09
C VAL A 117 4.47 5.93 -2.27
N SER A 118 3.43 5.95 -1.43
CA SER A 118 2.32 6.89 -1.58
C SER A 118 1.72 7.33 -0.25
N TYR A 119 1.26 8.58 -0.19
CA TYR A 119 0.51 9.14 0.93
C TYR A 119 -0.50 10.18 0.43
N GLY A 120 -1.79 9.97 0.71
CA GLY A 120 -2.86 10.76 0.10
C GLY A 120 -2.79 10.65 -1.42
N ASP A 121 -2.77 11.80 -2.09
CA ASP A 121 -2.69 11.89 -3.56
C ASP A 121 -1.26 11.89 -4.10
N ILE A 122 -0.25 11.88 -3.22
CA ILE A 122 1.15 11.88 -3.63
C ILE A 122 1.66 10.46 -3.79
N GLU A 123 2.31 10.19 -4.92
CA GLU A 123 3.07 8.97 -5.18
C GLU A 123 4.46 9.32 -5.69
N THR A 124 5.48 8.63 -5.18
CA THR A 124 6.89 8.87 -5.51
C THR A 124 7.63 7.56 -5.72
N GLN A 125 8.78 7.62 -6.39
CA GLN A 125 9.67 6.47 -6.50
C GLN A 125 10.18 6.08 -5.11
N GLY A 126 9.98 4.83 -4.73
CA GLY A 126 10.48 4.30 -3.46
C GLY A 126 11.98 4.07 -3.51
N LEU A 127 12.63 4.18 -2.35
CA LEU A 127 14.05 3.83 -2.17
C LEU A 127 14.29 2.32 -1.98
N HIS A 128 13.23 1.51 -1.97
CA HIS A 128 13.31 0.07 -1.79
C HIS A 128 13.29 -0.68 -3.11
N ASP A 129 13.86 -1.88 -3.11
CA ASP A 129 13.86 -2.75 -4.28
C ASP A 129 12.45 -3.29 -4.59
N PRO A 130 11.98 -3.25 -5.85
CA PRO A 130 10.69 -3.80 -6.22
C PRO A 130 10.72 -5.34 -6.21
N ILE A 131 9.69 -5.96 -5.60
CA ILE A 131 9.50 -7.42 -5.66
C ILE A 131 8.91 -7.85 -7.01
N ILE A 132 8.08 -7.01 -7.62
CA ILE A 132 7.30 -7.28 -8.83
C ILE A 132 7.66 -6.28 -9.91
N GLU A 133 7.91 -6.80 -11.11
CA GLU A 133 8.12 -5.98 -12.29
C GLU A 133 6.89 -5.07 -12.56
N PRO A 134 7.08 -3.78 -12.87
CA PRO A 134 5.97 -2.86 -13.13
C PRO A 134 4.97 -3.37 -14.17
N ALA A 135 5.44 -4.01 -15.24
CA ALA A 135 4.58 -4.58 -16.29
C ALA A 135 3.60 -5.63 -15.75
N LEU A 136 4.07 -6.56 -14.90
CA LEU A 136 3.23 -7.57 -14.26
C LEU A 136 2.21 -6.95 -13.32
N PHE A 137 2.62 -5.92 -12.58
CA PHE A 137 1.73 -5.18 -11.69
C PHE A 137 0.58 -4.51 -12.46
N TYR A 138 0.89 -3.79 -13.53
CA TYR A 138 -0.13 -3.13 -14.35
C TYR A 138 -1.06 -4.13 -15.03
N LYS A 139 -0.51 -5.24 -15.56
CA LYS A 139 -1.29 -6.32 -16.15
C LYS A 139 -2.30 -6.92 -15.15
N ALA A 140 -1.86 -7.20 -13.92
CA ALA A 140 -2.73 -7.72 -12.89
C ALA A 140 -3.86 -6.73 -12.52
N ASN A 141 -3.54 -5.44 -12.37
CA ASN A 141 -4.53 -4.43 -12.01
C ASN A 141 -5.52 -4.13 -13.15
N ALA A 142 -5.09 -4.15 -14.41
CA ALA A 142 -5.99 -4.01 -15.55
C ALA A 142 -7.04 -5.13 -15.60
N LEU A 143 -6.65 -6.39 -15.31
CA LEU A 143 -7.57 -7.51 -15.22
C LEU A 143 -8.58 -7.36 -14.07
N ARG A 144 -8.14 -6.83 -12.91
CA ARG A 144 -9.00 -6.53 -11.77
C ARG A 144 -10.05 -5.47 -12.11
N GLU A 145 -9.62 -4.38 -12.74
CA GLU A 145 -10.50 -3.28 -13.11
C GLU A 145 -11.54 -3.69 -14.15
N ARG A 146 -11.15 -4.49 -15.15
CA ARG A 146 -12.10 -5.05 -16.12
C ARG A 146 -13.19 -5.88 -15.45
N ARG A 147 -12.83 -6.74 -14.48
CA ARG A 147 -13.82 -7.52 -13.73
C ARG A 147 -14.74 -6.65 -12.88
N ARG A 148 -14.21 -5.57 -12.27
CA ARG A 148 -15.02 -4.61 -11.51
C ARG A 148 -16.03 -3.89 -12.39
N ARG A 149 -15.70 -3.58 -13.64
CA ARG A 149 -16.64 -2.94 -14.59
C ARG A 149 -17.71 -3.90 -15.10
N GLN A 150 -17.37 -5.18 -15.25
CA GLN A 150 -18.31 -6.23 -15.69
C GLN A 150 -19.29 -6.64 -14.60
N ARG A 151 -18.87 -6.57 -13.33
CA ARG A 151 -19.76 -6.71 -12.16
C ARG A 151 -20.30 -5.33 -11.81
N GLY A 152 -21.46 -4.96 -12.36
CA GLY A 152 -22.09 -3.67 -12.09
C GLY A 152 -22.21 -3.36 -10.58
N PRO A 153 -22.40 -2.08 -10.20
CA PRO A 153 -22.53 -1.70 -8.79
C PRO A 153 -23.87 -2.22 -8.25
N GLY A 154 -23.91 -3.45 -7.71
CA GLY A 154 -25.15 -4.00 -7.15
C GLY A 154 -25.16 -5.47 -6.73
N GLU A 155 -24.28 -6.33 -7.25
CA GLU A 155 -24.34 -7.78 -6.92
C GLU A 155 -23.26 -8.18 -5.92
N GLY A 156 -23.45 -7.75 -4.66
CA GLY A 156 -22.78 -8.32 -3.50
C GLY A 156 -23.56 -9.52 -2.99
N GLY A 157 -23.44 -10.65 -3.68
CA GLY A 157 -23.94 -11.95 -3.23
C GLY A 157 -22.90 -13.01 -3.54
N ASP A 158 -22.23 -13.50 -2.50
CA ASP A 158 -21.39 -14.70 -2.58
C ASP A 158 -22.29 -15.90 -2.92
N GLN A 159 -22.45 -16.21 -4.21
CA GLN A 159 -22.74 -17.55 -4.69
C GLN A 159 -21.46 -18.07 -5.33
N ASP A 160 -20.66 -18.74 -4.51
CA ASP A 160 -19.71 -19.78 -4.91
C ASP A 160 -19.55 -20.66 -3.66
N SER A 161 -20.67 -21.25 -3.23
CA SER A 161 -20.72 -22.45 -2.40
C SER A 161 -20.52 -23.67 -3.31
N GLU A 162 -19.76 -24.65 -2.79
CA GLU A 162 -19.51 -26.01 -3.34
C GLU A 162 -18.50 -26.05 -4.51
N ASP A 163 -17.48 -26.92 -4.53
CA ASP A 163 -17.20 -28.21 -3.87
C ASP A 163 -15.93 -28.23 -3.00
#